data_AF-A0A7W0RWB9-F1
#
_entry.id   AF-A0A7W0RWB9-F1
#
_cell.length_a   1.000
_cell.length_b   1.000
_cell.length_c   1.000
_cell.angle_alpha   90.00
_cell.angle_beta   90.00
_cell.angle_gamma   90.00
#
_symmetry.space_group_name_H-M   'P 1'
#
loop_
_entity.id
_entity.type
_entity.pdbx_description
1 polymer ?
#
loop_
_entity_poly.entity_id
_entity_poly.type
_entity_poly.pdbx_seq_one_letter_code
_entity_poly.pdbx_strand_id
1 'polypeptide(L)' 'KGVANPVGTFWSASMLLDHIGEPEAAQRLMKAVEMVTADPDLHTPDLGGAATTDRVTEAVIAAIRGRND' A
#
# COMPACT_ATOMS: atom_id res chain seq x y z
N LYS A 1 -6.47 -16.41 -6.11
CA LYS A 1 -7.81 -15.87 -5.77
C LYS A 1 -7.85 -14.34 -5.70
N GLY A 2 -6.76 -13.56 -5.86
CA GLY A 2 -6.82 -12.10 -6.07
C GLY A 2 -7.49 -11.27 -4.96
N VAL A 3 -7.62 -11.83 -3.74
CA VAL A 3 -8.34 -11.22 -2.60
C VAL A 3 -7.45 -11.09 -1.36
N ALA A 4 -6.16 -11.39 -1.49
CA ALA A 4 -5.22 -11.26 -0.38
C ALA A 4 -4.90 -9.79 -0.13
N ASN A 5 -4.75 -9.43 1.14
CA ASN A 5 -4.25 -8.13 1.54
C ASN A 5 -2.75 -7.96 1.20
N PRO A 6 -2.36 -6.98 0.36
CA PRO A 6 -0.97 -6.76 -0.01
C PRO A 6 -0.17 -5.91 1.01
N VAL A 7 -0.79 -5.38 2.07
CA VAL A 7 -0.15 -4.44 3.03
C VAL A 7 1.12 -5.01 3.65
N GLY A 8 1.14 -6.29 4.03
CA GLY A 8 2.33 -6.93 4.60
C GLY A 8 3.53 -6.93 3.63
N THR A 9 3.26 -7.11 2.34
CA THR A 9 4.30 -7.05 1.30
C THR A 9 4.79 -5.63 1.10
N PHE A 10 3.89 -4.63 1.08
CA PHE A 10 4.30 -3.23 0.97
C PHE A 10 5.14 -2.76 2.16
N TRP A 11 4.79 -3.18 3.37
CA TRP A 11 5.58 -2.86 4.56
C TRP A 11 6.98 -3.49 4.48
N SER A 12 7.07 -4.75 4.07
CA SER A 12 8.37 -5.42 3.85
C SER A 12 9.20 -4.69 2.79
N ALA A 13 8.57 -4.21 1.71
CA ALA A 13 9.25 -3.41 0.69
C ALA A 13 9.72 -2.05 1.23
N SER A 14 8.92 -1.39 2.07
CA SER A 14 9.34 -0.15 2.75
C SER A 14 10.54 -0.37 3.66
N MET A 15 10.58 -1.48 4.41
CA MET A 15 11.74 -1.84 5.24
C MET A 15 12.98 -2.14 4.40
N LEU A 16 12.81 -2.77 3.23
CA LEU A 16 13.90 -3.02 2.29
C LEU A 16 14.47 -1.70 1.74
N LEU A 17 13.61 -0.76 1.33
CA LEU A 17 14.01 0.55 0.83
C LEU A 17 14.85 1.31 1.86
N ASP A 18 14.40 1.32 3.12
CA ASP A 18 15.15 1.92 4.22
C ASP A 18 16.52 1.22 4.41
N HIS A 19 16.55 -0.11 4.39
CA HIS A 19 17.77 -0.90 4.52
C HIS A 19 18.82 -0.64 3.43
N ILE A 20 18.39 -0.38 2.20
CA ILE A 20 19.31 -0.11 1.06
C ILE A 20 19.70 1.36 0.92
N GLY A 21 19.29 2.23 1.87
CA GLY A 21 19.64 3.65 1.86
C GLY A 21 18.68 4.54 1.07
N GLU A 22 17.43 4.12 0.87
CA GLU A 22 16.39 4.85 0.16
C GLU A 22 15.23 5.28 1.10
N PRO A 23 15.49 6.09 2.15
CA PRO A 23 14.49 6.43 3.17
C PRO A 23 13.34 7.29 2.63
N GLU A 24 13.58 8.17 1.65
CA GLU A 24 12.53 8.98 1.02
C GLU A 24 11.55 8.10 0.25
N ALA A 25 12.05 7.10 -0.48
CA ALA A 25 11.20 6.13 -1.17
C ALA A 25 10.40 5.26 -0.19
N ALA A 26 11.03 4.84 0.91
CA ALA A 26 10.36 4.11 1.99
C ALA A 26 9.20 4.93 2.59
N GLN A 27 9.46 6.17 2.99
CA GLN A 27 8.44 7.08 3.52
C GLN A 27 7.30 7.32 2.52
N ARG A 28 7.64 7.53 1.26
CA ARG A 28 6.64 7.74 0.20
C ARG A 28 5.75 6.53 -0.02
N LEU A 29 6.32 5.32 0.00
CA LEU A 29 5.54 4.09 -0.09
C LEU A 29 4.63 3.94 1.13
N MET A 30 5.16 4.17 2.33
CA MET A 30 4.41 3.98 3.57
C MET A 30 3.25 4.97 3.67
N LYS A 31 3.46 6.24 3.31
CA LYS A 31 2.39 7.23 3.24
C LYS A 31 1.28 6.85 2.25
N ALA A 32 1.62 6.25 1.10
CA ALA A 32 0.62 5.76 0.15
C ALA A 32 -0.20 4.60 0.74
N VAL A 33 0.43 3.67 1.46
CA VAL A 33 -0.26 2.56 2.11
C VAL A 33 -1.16 3.06 3.24
N GLU A 34 -0.72 4.02 4.05
CA GLU A 34 -1.54 4.65 5.09
C GLU A 34 -2.80 5.30 4.49
N MET A 35 -2.64 6.10 3.43
CA MET A 35 -3.77 6.72 2.72
C MET A 35 -4.79 5.69 2.20
N VAL A 36 -4.31 4.58 1.63
CA VAL A 36 -5.17 3.52 1.09
C VAL A 36 -5.86 2.73 2.20
N THR A 37 -5.14 2.41 3.28
CA THR A 37 -5.72 1.66 4.41
C THR A 37 -6.71 2.49 5.24
N ALA A 38 -6.62 3.82 5.17
CA ALA A 38 -7.60 4.71 5.79
C ALA A 38 -8.97 4.70 5.11
N ASP A 39 -9.07 4.22 3.87
CA ASP A 39 -10.32 4.08 3.11
C ASP A 39 -10.94 2.67 3.29
N PRO A 40 -12.09 2.54 3.97
CA PRO A 40 -12.77 1.26 4.15
C PRO A 40 -13.19 0.59 2.83
N ASP A 41 -13.40 1.36 1.75
CA ASP A 41 -13.76 0.82 0.44
C ASP A 41 -12.61 0.06 -0.24
N LEU A 42 -11.39 0.23 0.28
CA LEU A 42 -10.17 -0.44 -0.17
C LEU A 42 -9.76 -1.60 0.76
N HIS A 43 -10.58 -1.97 1.74
CA HIS A 43 -10.31 -3.13 2.58
C HIS A 43 -10.59 -4.43 1.83
N THR A 44 -9.65 -5.37 1.89
CA THR A 44 -9.80 -6.73 1.34
C THR A 44 -10.69 -7.60 2.23
N PRO A 45 -11.16 -8.76 1.75
CA PRO A 45 -12.07 -9.64 2.52
C PRO A 45 -11.54 -10.08 3.90
N ASP A 46 -10.21 -10.21 4.07
CA ASP A 46 -9.60 -10.52 5.37
C ASP A 46 -9.73 -9.38 6.39
N LEU A 47 -9.93 -8.15 5.91
CA LEU A 47 -10.20 -6.95 6.73
C LEU A 47 -11.71 -6.63 6.82
N GLY A 48 -12.58 -7.48 6.27
CA GLY A 48 -14.03 -7.27 6.28
C GLY A 48 -14.58 -6.39 5.15
N GLY A 49 -13.75 -6.01 4.18
CA GLY A 49 -14.16 -5.28 3.00
C GLY A 49 -14.38 -6.16 1.76
N ALA A 50 -14.51 -5.52 0.60
CA ALA A 50 -14.79 -6.20 -0.68
C ALA A 50 -13.73 -5.93 -1.76
N ALA A 51 -12.63 -5.24 -1.43
CA ALA A 51 -11.59 -4.90 -2.39
C ALA A 51 -10.76 -6.14 -2.79
N THR A 52 -10.29 -6.16 -4.03
CA THR A 52 -9.34 -7.16 -4.51
C THR A 52 -7.91 -6.70 -4.27
N THR A 53 -6.95 -7.65 -4.27
CA THR A 53 -5.52 -7.34 -4.21
C THR A 53 -5.12 -6.32 -5.28
N ASP A 54 -5.66 -6.49 -6.49
CA ASP A 54 -5.37 -5.61 -7.63
C ASP A 54 -5.91 -4.20 -7.38
N ARG A 55 -7.14 -4.07 -6.89
CA ARG A 55 -7.74 -2.75 -6.57
C ARG A 55 -6.93 -2.00 -5.50
N VAL A 56 -6.48 -2.71 -4.46
CA VAL A 56 -5.62 -2.10 -3.42
C VAL A 56 -4.29 -1.67 -4.01
N THR A 57 -3.68 -2.51 -4.85
CA THR A 57 -2.41 -2.21 -5.52
C THR A 57 -2.52 -1.00 -6.44
N GLU A 58 -3.59 -0.92 -7.24
CA GLU A 58 -3.86 0.23 -8.11
C GLU A 58 -4.03 1.52 -7.32
N ALA A 59 -4.74 1.47 -6.18
CA ALA A 59 -4.92 2.63 -5.32
C ALA A 59 -3.59 3.12 -4.72
N VAL A 60 -2.71 2.20 -4.30
CA VAL A 60 -1.36 2.55 -3.81
C VAL A 60 -0.54 3.20 -4.91
N ILE A 61 -0.56 2.65 -6.13
CA ILE A 61 0.14 3.23 -7.29
C ILE A 61 -0.40 4.64 -7.61
N ALA A 62 -1.72 4.82 -7.57
CA ALA A 62 -2.35 6.11 -7.79
C ALA A 62 -1.94 7.14 -6.72
N ALA A 63 -1.92 6.75 -5.45
CA ALA A 63 -1.47 7.60 -4.34
C ALA A 63 0.00 8.04 -4.52
N ILE A 64 0.90 7.12 -4.90
CA ILE A 64 2.31 7.44 -5.19
C ILE A 64 2.40 8.43 -6.37
N ARG A 65 1.67 8.19 -7.47
CA ARG A 65 1.69 9.05 -8.66
C ARG A 65 1.08 10.42 -8.43
N GLY A 66 0.14 10.54 -7.49
CA GLY A 66 -0.54 11.78 -7.13
C GLY A 66 0.34 12.83 -6.45
N ARG A 67 1.65 12.58 -6.27
CA ARG A 67 2.58 13.37 -5.45
C ARG A 67 2.13 13.41 -3.99
N ASN A 68 2.25 12.25 -3.34
CA ASN A 68 2.01 12.10 -1.91
C ASN A 68 3.19 12.60 -1.05
N ASP A 69 3.78 13.73 -1.45
CA ASP A 69 4.95 14.38 -0.86
C ASP A 69 4.64 14.91 0.54
#